data_AF-A0A2Z6RZQ8-F1
#
_entry.id   AF-A0A2Z6RZQ8-F1
#
_cell.length_a   1.000
_cell.length_b   1.000
_cell.length_c   1.000
_cell.angle_alpha   90.00
_cell.angle_beta   90.00
_cell.angle_gamma   90.00
#
_symmetry.space_group_name_H-M   'P 1'
#
loop_
_entity.id
_entity.type
_entity.pdbx_description
1 polymer ?
#
loop_
_entity_poly.entity_id
_entity_poly.type
_entity_poly.pdbx_seq_one_letter_code
_entity_poly.pdbx_strand_id
1 'polypeptide(L)'
;MGLCKPANYSELENAENKIYGVLAYLAPEILRGQDYTKASDIYSFGLRPSFNMKVPQLILDLIKRCLDANPLNRPEMKYLARTFSEWVTELKDYYDTIGKNEELVKTELIE
;
A
#
# COMPACT_ATOMS: atom_id res chain seq x y z
N MET A 1 -3.57 -3.20 13.61
CA MET A 1 -3.58 -1.76 13.37
C MET A 1 -4.27 -1.54 12.04
N GLY A 2 -5.56 -1.19 12.08
CA GLY A 2 -6.36 -0.96 10.90
C GLY A 2 -6.97 0.43 10.97
N LEU A 3 -7.11 1.11 9.83
CA LEU A 3 -7.74 2.44 9.77
C LEU A 3 -9.26 2.39 9.97
N CYS A 4 -9.84 1.18 9.87
CA CYS A 4 -11.28 0.94 9.96
C CYS A 4 -11.75 0.49 11.36
N LYS A 5 -10.84 0.33 12.34
CA LYS A 5 -11.18 -0.04 13.73
C LYS A 5 -10.37 0.78 14.74
N PRO A 6 -10.95 1.13 15.91
CA PRO A 6 -10.18 1.76 16.98
C PRO A 6 -9.12 0.79 17.51
N ALA A 7 -8.01 1.32 18.02
CA ALA A 7 -6.93 0.51 18.60
C ALA A 7 -7.39 -0.33 19.82
N ASN A 8 -8.48 0.08 20.48
CA ASN A 8 -9.09 -0.61 21.63
C ASN A 8 -10.35 -1.41 21.25
N TYR A 9 -10.39 -2.01 20.05
CA TYR A 9 -11.55 -2.80 19.62
C TYR A 9 -11.63 -4.13 20.38
N SER A 10 -12.69 -4.32 21.16
CA SER A 10 -13.10 -5.61 21.71
C SER A 10 -14.35 -6.11 20.98
N GLU A 11 -14.40 -7.39 20.61
CA GLU A 11 -15.55 -8.01 19.93
C GLU A 11 -16.80 -8.06 20.83
N LEU A 12 -16.60 -8.08 22.15
CA LEU A 12 -17.67 -8.22 23.15
C LEU A 12 -18.37 -6.88 23.49
N GLU A 13 -17.72 -5.73 23.33
CA GLU A 13 -18.31 -4.41 23.63
C GLU A 13 -18.86 -3.70 22.38
N ASN A 14 -18.51 -4.17 21.17
CA ASN A 14 -18.87 -3.53 19.91
C ASN A 14 -19.86 -4.39 19.09
N ALA A 15 -20.96 -4.80 19.73
CA ALA A 15 -22.07 -5.51 19.06
C ALA A 15 -22.82 -4.62 18.03
N GLU A 16 -22.59 -3.32 18.05
CA GLU A 16 -23.10 -2.38 17.07
C GLU A 16 -22.03 -2.14 15.99
N ASN A 17 -22.36 -2.39 14.71
CA ASN A 17 -21.52 -2.11 13.54
C ASN A 17 -21.33 -0.60 13.33
N LYS A 18 -20.65 0.06 14.28
CA LYS A 18 -20.24 1.46 14.19
C LYS A 18 -19.11 1.57 13.18
N ILE A 19 -19.27 2.50 12.24
CA ILE A 19 -18.25 2.82 11.26
C ILE A 19 -17.21 3.71 11.93
N TYR A 20 -15.95 3.28 11.90
CA TYR A 20 -14.80 4.04 12.41
C TYR A 20 -13.82 4.31 11.27
N GLY A 21 -13.19 5.48 11.26
CA GLY A 21 -12.16 5.84 10.30
C GLY A 21 -12.53 7.05 9.44
N VAL A 22 -11.62 7.41 8.52
CA VAL A 22 -11.81 8.54 7.60
C VAL A 22 -12.54 8.06 6.35
N LEU A 23 -13.65 8.71 6.01
CA LEU A 23 -14.57 8.30 4.93
C LEU A 23 -13.88 7.96 3.60
N ALA A 24 -12.85 8.72 3.22
CA ALA A 24 -12.13 8.52 1.96
C ALA A 24 -11.33 7.20 1.88
N TYR A 25 -11.07 6.55 3.02
CA TYR A 25 -10.26 5.32 3.13
C TYR A 25 -11.07 4.10 3.57
N LEU A 26 -12.38 4.27 3.75
CA LEU A 26 -13.25 3.16 4.13
C LEU A 26 -13.59 2.31 2.91
N ALA A 27 -13.41 1.00 3.08
CA ALA A 27 -13.79 0.03 2.08
C ALA A 27 -15.30 0.03 1.86
N PRO A 28 -15.78 -0.25 0.63
CA PRO A 28 -17.20 -0.18 0.30
C PRO A 28 -18.07 -1.13 1.12
N GLU A 29 -17.55 -2.27 1.56
CA GLU A 29 -18.26 -3.18 2.47
C GLU A 29 -18.51 -2.57 3.85
N ILE A 30 -17.55 -1.81 4.39
CA ILE A 30 -17.68 -1.13 5.69
C ILE A 30 -18.74 -0.03 5.61
N LEU A 31 -18.77 0.71 4.49
CA LEU A 31 -19.77 1.74 4.23
C LEU A 31 -21.19 1.17 4.11
N ARG A 32 -21.32 -0.13 3.80
CA ARG A 32 -22.59 -0.85 3.76
C ARG A 32 -22.97 -1.45 5.12
N GLY A 33 -22.19 -1.18 6.17
CA GLY A 33 -22.41 -1.73 7.51
C GLY A 33 -22.07 -3.21 7.63
N GLN A 34 -21.30 -3.77 6.69
CA GLN A 34 -20.78 -5.13 6.81
C GLN A 34 -19.62 -5.19 7.80
N ASP A 35 -19.37 -6.40 8.29
CA ASP A 35 -18.31 -6.62 9.25
C ASP A 35 -16.94 -6.35 8.64
N TYR A 36 -16.08 -5.78 9.47
CA TYR A 36 -14.71 -5.52 9.09
C TYR A 36 -13.93 -6.81 8.80
N THR A 37 -13.07 -6.73 7.78
CA THR A 37 -12.17 -7.81 7.40
C THR A 37 -10.75 -7.30 7.20
N LYS A 38 -9.78 -8.22 7.15
CA LYS A 38 -8.40 -7.88 6.76
C LYS A 38 -8.32 -7.22 5.38
N ALA A 39 -9.20 -7.61 4.46
CA ALA A 39 -9.27 -7.02 3.13
C ALA A 39 -9.76 -5.56 3.17
N SER A 40 -10.55 -5.18 4.19
CA SER A 40 -10.98 -3.79 4.39
C SER A 40 -9.79 -2.87 4.71
N ASP A 41 -8.81 -3.36 5.48
CA ASP A 41 -7.56 -2.61 5.69
C ASP A 41 -6.73 -2.47 4.41
N ILE A 42 -6.69 -3.52 3.57
CA ILE A 42 -5.99 -3.45 2.27
C ILE A 42 -6.55 -2.35 1.38
N TYR A 43 -7.87 -2.14 1.41
CA TYR A 43 -8.51 -1.03 0.72
C TYR A 43 -8.03 0.32 1.26
N SER A 44 -7.97 0.47 2.58
CA SER A 44 -7.47 1.69 3.23
C SER A 44 -6.00 1.99 2.91
N PHE A 45 -5.18 0.95 2.70
CA PHE A 45 -3.80 1.08 2.21
C PHE A 45 -3.71 1.50 0.75
N GLY A 46 -4.74 1.23 -0.05
CA GLY A 46 -4.92 1.80 -1.37
C GLY A 46 -5.13 3.31 -1.26
N LEU A 47 -4.05 4.07 -1.04
CA LEU A 47 -4.11 5.51 -1.20
C LEU A 47 -4.68 5.78 -2.59
N ARG A 48 -5.52 6.82 -2.72
CA ARG A 48 -6.00 7.34 -4.01
C ARG A 48 -5.12 8.54 -4.38
N PRO A 49 -3.88 8.33 -4.82
CA PRO A 49 -3.01 9.42 -5.19
C PRO A 49 -3.59 10.15 -6.39
N SER A 50 -3.73 11.47 -6.26
CA SER A 50 -3.92 12.35 -7.40
C SER A 50 -2.56 12.61 -8.01
N PHE A 51 -2.06 11.68 -8.83
CA PHE A 51 -0.74 11.85 -9.44
C PHE A 51 -0.83 12.81 -10.63
N ASN A 52 -0.04 13.89 -10.57
CA ASN A 52 0.26 14.71 -11.73
C ASN A 52 1.57 14.26 -12.43
N MET A 53 2.00 13.00 -12.19
CA MET A 53 3.22 12.39 -12.74
C MET A 53 2.92 11.03 -13.35
N LYS A 54 3.75 10.59 -14.31
CA LYS A 54 3.65 9.25 -14.91
C LYS A 54 4.10 8.21 -13.89
N VAL A 55 3.18 7.35 -13.47
CA VAL A 55 3.46 6.21 -12.60
C VAL A 55 3.61 4.95 -13.45
N PRO A 56 4.61 4.08 -13.19
CA PRO A 56 4.72 2.78 -13.85
C PRO A 56 3.42 1.99 -13.74
N GLN A 57 3.03 1.31 -14.82
CA GLN A 57 1.77 0.56 -14.88
C GLN A 57 1.68 -0.50 -13.78
N LEU A 58 2.82 -1.11 -13.41
CA LEU A 58 2.91 -2.08 -12.33
C LEU A 58 2.38 -1.54 -10.98
N ILE A 59 2.72 -0.29 -10.63
CA ILE A 59 2.27 0.35 -9.39
C ILE A 59 0.78 0.69 -9.50
N LEU A 60 0.35 1.19 -10.66
CA LEU A 60 -1.06 1.50 -10.90
C LEU A 60 -1.95 0.26 -10.77
N ASP A 61 -1.53 -0.86 -11.34
CA ASP A 61 -2.28 -2.12 -11.27
C ASP A 61 -2.27 -2.70 -9.84
N LEU A 62 -1.20 -2.49 -9.07
CA LEU A 62 -1.20 -2.81 -7.65
C LEU A 62 -2.22 -1.97 -6.86
N ILE A 63 -2.24 -0.65 -7.10
CA ILE A 63 -3.20 0.27 -6.46
C ILE A 63 -4.63 -0.12 -6.82
N LYS A 64 -4.91 -0.39 -8.10
CA LYS A 64 -6.24 -0.83 -8.55
C LYS A 64 -6.70 -2.10 -7.83
N ARG A 65 -5.82 -3.09 -7.66
CA ARG A 65 -6.16 -4.33 -6.92
C ARG A 65 -6.43 -4.05 -5.44
N CYS A 66 -5.66 -3.16 -4.80
CA CYS A 66 -5.94 -2.78 -3.41
C CYS A 66 -7.29 -2.08 -3.27
N LEU A 67 -7.64 -1.23 -4.23
CA LEU A 67 -8.88 -0.46 -4.29
C LEU A 67 -10.06 -1.20 -4.93
N ASP A 68 -9.97 -2.52 -5.14
CA ASP A 68 -11.05 -3.30 -5.73
C ASP A 68 -12.29 -3.28 -4.82
N ALA A 69 -13.46 -3.08 -5.42
CA ALA A 69 -14.72 -3.05 -4.68
C ALA A 69 -15.06 -4.42 -4.07
N ASN A 70 -14.61 -5.51 -4.69
CA ASN A 70 -14.73 -6.85 -4.16
C ASN A 70 -13.52 -7.18 -3.26
N PRO A 71 -13.74 -7.46 -1.96
CA PRO A 71 -12.67 -7.84 -1.03
C PRO A 71 -11.83 -9.05 -1.47
N LEU A 72 -12.42 -9.98 -2.24
CA LEU A 72 -11.74 -11.19 -2.70
C LEU A 72 -10.70 -10.93 -3.80
N ASN A 73 -10.81 -9.82 -4.52
CA ASN A 73 -9.85 -9.43 -5.55
C ASN A 73 -8.65 -8.68 -4.98
N ARG A 74 -8.71 -8.29 -3.70
CA ARG A 74 -7.65 -7.55 -3.04
C ARG A 74 -6.49 -8.50 -2.69
N PRO A 75 -5.24 -8.04 -2.82
CA PRO A 75 -4.09 -8.86 -2.48
C PRO A 75 -3.99 -9.08 -0.97
N GLU A 76 -3.32 -10.16 -0.59
CA GLU A 76 -2.93 -10.37 0.80
C GLU A 76 -1.81 -9.39 1.21
N MET A 77 -1.82 -8.96 2.48
CA MET A 77 -0.78 -8.09 3.03
C MET A 77 0.63 -8.68 2.85
N LYS A 78 0.77 -10.01 2.94
CA LYS A 78 2.04 -10.70 2.73
C LYS A 78 2.59 -10.49 1.31
N TYR A 79 1.71 -10.54 0.31
CA TYR A 79 2.08 -10.28 -1.07
C TYR A 79 2.58 -8.84 -1.25
N LEU A 80 1.84 -7.86 -0.70
CA LEU A 80 2.23 -6.45 -0.74
C LEU A 80 3.59 -6.21 -0.07
N ALA A 81 3.81 -6.77 1.11
CA ALA A 81 5.07 -6.62 1.85
C ALA A 81 6.27 -7.16 1.04
N ARG A 82 6.11 -8.33 0.41
CA ARG A 82 7.14 -8.89 -0.48
C ARG A 82 7.40 -7.97 -1.67
N THR A 83 6.35 -7.56 -2.39
CA THR A 83 6.47 -6.71 -3.58
C THR A 83 7.14 -5.37 -3.26
N PHE A 84 6.76 -4.71 -2.15
CA PHE A 84 7.42 -3.48 -1.75
C PHE A 84 8.87 -3.69 -1.32
N SER A 85 9.17 -4.80 -0.64
CA SER A 85 10.55 -5.14 -0.27
C SER A 85 11.43 -5.37 -1.50
N GLU A 86 10.90 -6.06 -2.52
CA GLU A 86 11.57 -6.28 -3.80
C GLU A 86 11.88 -4.92 -4.47
N TRP A 87 10.88 -4.05 -4.62
CA TRP A 87 11.09 -2.73 -5.24
C TRP A 87 12.05 -1.83 -4.48
N VAL A 88 11.99 -1.82 -3.14
CA VAL A 88 12.92 -1.05 -2.33
C VAL A 88 14.35 -1.56 -2.50
N THR A 89 14.53 -2.87 -2.60
CA THR A 89 15.85 -3.48 -2.85
C THR A 89 16.35 -3.11 -4.24
N GLU A 90 15.53 -3.26 -5.28
CA GLU A 90 15.88 -2.90 -6.67
C GLU A 90 16.25 -1.43 -6.80
N LEU A 91 15.49 -0.53 -6.17
CA LEU A 91 15.80 0.90 -6.16
C LEU A 91 17.12 1.18 -5.46
N LYS A 92 17.37 0.54 -4.32
CA LYS A 92 18.62 0.70 -3.58
C LYS A 92 19.82 0.25 -4.41
N ASP A 93 19.74 -0.91 -5.04
CA ASP A 93 20.81 -1.45 -5.88
C ASP A 93 21.09 -0.54 -7.08
N TYR A 94 20.05 0.03 -7.68
CA TYR A 94 20.17 1.00 -8.76
C TYR A 94 20.91 2.27 -8.33
N TYR A 95 20.51 2.89 -7.21
CA TYR A 95 21.17 4.09 -6.69
C TYR A 95 22.61 3.82 -6.26
N ASP A 96 22.88 2.68 -5.61
CA ASP A 96 24.23 2.27 -5.21
C ASP A 96 25.13 2.05 -6.43
N THR A 97 24.58 1.50 -7.52
CA THR A 97 25.32 1.31 -8.79
C THR A 97 25.66 2.64 -9.45
N ILE A 98 24.72 3.58 -9.51
CA ILE A 98 24.98 4.91 -10.10
C ILE A 98 26.01 5.68 -9.28
N GLY A 99 25.92 5.65 -7.95
CA GLY A 99 26.92 6.29 -7.09
C GLY A 99 28.33 5.76 -7.31
N LYS A 100 28.48 4.44 -7.48
CA LYS A 100 29.78 3.81 -7.81
C LYS A 100 30.28 4.16 -9.20
N ASN A 101 29.40 4.21 -10.20
CA ASN A 101 29.78 4.58 -11.55
C ASN A 101 30.23 6.05 -11.64
N GLU A 102 29.60 6.96 -10.88
CA GLU A 102 30.04 8.36 -10.81
C GLU A 102 31.45 8.49 -10.20
N GLU A 103 31.79 7.64 -9.23
CA GLU A 103 33.12 7.59 -8.61
C GLU A 103 34.18 6.99 -9.56
N LEU A 104 33.83 5.92 -10.28
CA LEU A 104 34.69 5.34 -11.33
C LEU A 104 34.99 6.34 -12.44
N VAL A 105 33.99 7.04 -12.96
CA VAL A 105 34.17 8.09 -13.99
C VAL A 105 35.07 9.22 -13.49
N LYS A 106 34.98 9.60 -12.20
CA LYS A 106 35.91 10.57 -11.60
C LYS A 106 37.33 10.05 -11.54
N THR A 107 37.54 8.74 -11.38
CA THR A 107 38.86 8.13 -11.27
C THR A 107 39.51 7.96 -12.66
N GLU A 108 38.73 7.60 -13.68
CA GLU A 108 39.19 7.45 -15.08
C GLU A 108 39.57 8.79 -15.75
N LEU A 109 39.13 9.93 -15.23
CA LEU A 109 39.46 11.27 -15.75
C LEU A 109 40.75 11.88 -15.13
N ILE A 110 41.42 11.18 -14.22
CA ILE A 110 42.64 11.63 -13.53
C ILE A 110 43.88 10.82 -13.98
N GLU A 111 43.71 9.83 -14.87
CA GLU A 111 44.79 9.17 -15.63
C GLU A 111 44.93 9.75 -17.04
#